data_AF-A0A6D0IQ74-F1
#
_entry.id   AF-A0A6D0IQ74-F1
#
_cell.length_a   1.000
_cell.length_b   1.000
_cell.length_c   1.000
_cell.angle_alpha   90.00
_cell.angle_beta   90.00
_cell.angle_gamma   90.00
#
_symmetry.space_group_name_H-M   'P 1'
#
loop_
_entity.id
_entity.type
_entity.pdbx_description
1 polymer ?
#
loop_
_entity_poly.entity_id
_entity_poly.type
_entity_poly.pdbx_seq_one_letter_code
_entity_poly.pdbx_strand_id
1 'polypeptide(L)'
;RKVQLFLRQLREKGVAEEHIARLHAPVGYNIGAETPQEIAISVLAEILQVKNNAPGGLMMKPSHPSGHQLVVIRGAGDIASGVALRLYHAGFKVIMLEVEKPTVIRCTVAFAQAVFDGEMTVEGVTARLATSSAEAMKLTERGFIPVMVDPACSLLDELKPLCVVDAILAKQNLGTRADMAPVTIALGPGFTAGKDCHAVIETNRGHWLGQVIYSGCAQENTGVPGNIMGHTTRRVIRAPAAGIMRSNVKLGDLVKEGDVIAWIGEHEIKAPLTGMVRGLLNDGLAVVGGFKIGDIDPRGETADFTSVSDKARAIGGGVLEALMMLMHQGVKATKEVLEVA
;
A
#
# COMPACT_ATOMS: atom_id res chain seq x y z
N ARG A 1 0.83 -6.02 -47.32
CA ARG A 1 0.42 -6.33 -48.73
C ARG A 1 1.60 -6.70 -49.65
N LYS A 2 2.69 -5.90 -49.72
CA LYS A 2 3.87 -6.22 -50.58
C LYS A 2 4.70 -7.43 -50.11
N VAL A 3 4.93 -7.58 -48.81
CA VAL A 3 5.69 -8.71 -48.23
C VAL A 3 5.07 -10.06 -48.61
N GLN A 4 3.75 -10.20 -48.49
CA GLN A 4 3.03 -11.44 -48.82
C GLN A 4 3.12 -11.81 -50.32
N LEU A 5 3.13 -10.81 -51.21
CA LEU A 5 3.37 -11.03 -52.65
C LEU A 5 4.80 -11.50 -52.92
N PHE A 6 5.78 -10.92 -52.24
CA PHE A 6 7.18 -11.31 -52.40
C PHE A 6 7.46 -12.72 -51.87
N LEU A 7 6.93 -13.06 -50.70
CA LEU A 7 7.03 -14.43 -50.14
C LEU A 7 6.38 -15.47 -51.06
N ARG A 8 5.22 -15.15 -51.64
CA ARG A 8 4.56 -16.01 -52.63
C ARG A 8 5.42 -16.22 -53.87
N GLN A 9 6.04 -15.17 -54.41
CA GLN A 9 6.93 -15.27 -55.55
C GLN A 9 8.18 -16.11 -55.26
N LEU A 10 8.73 -16.05 -54.04
CA LEU A 10 9.86 -16.88 -53.64
C LEU A 10 9.48 -18.37 -53.57
N ARG A 11 8.28 -18.69 -53.07
CA ARG A 11 7.74 -20.06 -53.08
C ARG A 11 7.52 -20.58 -54.50
N GLU A 12 6.90 -19.77 -55.36
CA GLU A 12 6.66 -20.12 -56.78
C GLU A 12 7.97 -20.33 -57.55
N LYS A 13 9.08 -19.71 -57.12
CA LYS A 13 10.43 -19.90 -57.67
C LYS A 13 11.21 -21.08 -57.05
N GLY A 14 10.59 -21.86 -56.16
CA GLY A 14 11.19 -23.06 -55.58
C GLY A 14 12.21 -22.80 -54.47
N VAL A 15 12.19 -21.62 -53.83
CA VAL A 15 13.03 -21.35 -52.66
C VAL A 15 12.55 -22.23 -51.50
N ALA A 16 13.48 -22.96 -50.87
CA ALA A 16 13.17 -23.83 -49.74
C ALA A 16 12.55 -23.04 -48.56
N GLU A 17 11.55 -23.63 -47.91
CA GLU A 17 10.80 -22.97 -46.83
C GLU A 17 11.72 -22.61 -45.65
N GLU A 18 12.80 -23.38 -45.41
CA GLU A 18 13.83 -23.08 -44.42
C GLU A 18 14.54 -21.73 -44.65
N HIS A 19 14.73 -21.35 -45.91
CA HIS A 19 15.31 -20.04 -46.26
C HIS A 19 14.28 -18.92 -46.17
N ILE A 20 13.02 -19.21 -46.49
CA ILE A 20 11.92 -18.26 -46.37
C ILE A 20 11.63 -17.94 -44.91
N ALA A 21 11.68 -18.93 -44.01
CA ALA A 21 11.48 -18.77 -42.57
C ALA A 21 12.51 -17.84 -41.91
N ARG A 22 13.66 -17.64 -42.54
CA ARG A 22 14.72 -16.73 -42.07
C ARG A 22 14.49 -15.26 -42.46
N LEU A 23 13.49 -14.97 -43.29
CA LEU A 23 13.17 -13.60 -43.71
C LEU A 23 12.40 -12.87 -42.60
N HIS A 24 13.00 -11.83 -42.05
CA HIS A 24 12.34 -10.93 -41.11
C HIS A 24 11.71 -9.77 -41.88
N ALA A 25 10.37 -9.77 -41.99
CA ALA A 25 9.64 -8.71 -42.69
C ALA A 25 8.23 -8.50 -42.11
N PRO A 26 7.77 -7.24 -41.94
CA PRO A 26 8.48 -6.00 -42.23
C PRO A 26 9.67 -5.76 -41.31
N VAL A 27 10.69 -5.08 -41.84
CA VAL A 27 11.89 -4.63 -41.13
C VAL A 27 11.69 -3.18 -40.70
N GLY A 28 12.15 -2.88 -39.50
CA GLY A 28 12.19 -1.57 -38.88
C GLY A 28 11.40 -1.52 -37.57
N TYR A 29 11.82 -0.63 -36.67
CA TYR A 29 11.04 -0.30 -35.49
C TYR A 29 9.69 0.33 -35.85
N ASN A 30 8.63 -0.08 -35.15
CA ASN A 30 7.33 0.54 -35.29
C ASN A 30 7.31 1.96 -34.69
N ILE A 31 7.71 2.95 -35.48
CA ILE A 31 7.72 4.38 -35.15
C ILE A 31 6.60 5.16 -35.87
N GLY A 32 5.65 4.46 -36.52
CA GLY A 32 4.63 5.11 -37.34
C GLY A 32 5.15 5.73 -38.64
N ALA A 33 6.26 5.20 -39.18
CA ALA A 33 6.89 5.74 -40.39
C ALA A 33 5.98 5.63 -41.63
N GLU A 34 5.80 6.74 -42.35
CA GLU A 34 5.00 6.80 -43.58
C GLU A 34 5.84 7.22 -44.80
N THR A 35 6.84 8.09 -44.58
CA THR A 35 7.73 8.58 -45.63
C THR A 35 8.96 7.69 -45.81
N PRO A 36 9.60 7.69 -47.00
CA PRO A 36 10.84 6.93 -47.22
C PRO A 36 11.95 7.22 -46.20
N GLN A 37 12.08 8.47 -45.76
CA GLN A 37 13.07 8.90 -44.79
C GLN A 37 12.79 8.32 -43.40
N GLU A 38 11.53 8.34 -42.95
CA GLU A 38 11.12 7.74 -41.67
C GLU A 38 11.30 6.21 -41.70
N ILE A 39 10.98 5.57 -42.82
CA ILE A 39 11.19 4.13 -43.01
C ILE A 39 12.69 3.81 -42.92
N ALA A 40 13.56 4.62 -43.53
CA ALA A 40 15.00 4.45 -43.42
C ALA A 40 15.50 4.55 -41.96
N ILE A 41 14.99 5.51 -41.18
CA ILE A 41 15.31 5.65 -39.75
C ILE A 41 14.83 4.44 -38.95
N SER A 42 13.60 3.98 -39.20
CA SER A 42 13.01 2.79 -38.57
C SER A 42 13.88 1.54 -38.78
N VAL A 43 14.34 1.31 -40.02
CA VAL A 43 15.23 0.20 -40.38
C VAL A 43 16.61 0.35 -39.75
N LEU A 44 17.21 1.55 -39.81
CA LEU A 44 18.52 1.80 -39.20
C LEU A 44 18.51 1.57 -37.69
N ALA A 45 17.43 1.95 -37.01
CA ALA A 45 17.27 1.74 -35.58
C ALA A 45 17.22 0.23 -35.22
N GLU A 46 16.52 -0.59 -35.99
CA GLU A 46 16.50 -2.05 -35.79
C GLU A 46 17.88 -2.67 -36.06
N ILE A 47 18.59 -2.22 -37.11
CA ILE A 47 19.97 -2.66 -37.39
C ILE A 47 20.90 -2.38 -36.21
N LEU A 48 20.82 -1.18 -35.64
CA LEU A 48 21.64 -0.80 -34.48
C LEU A 48 21.29 -1.63 -33.24
N GLN A 49 20.00 -1.93 -33.01
CA GLN A 49 19.57 -2.81 -31.93
C GLN A 49 20.23 -4.18 -32.04
N VAL A 50 20.11 -4.82 -33.20
CA VAL A 50 20.67 -6.17 -33.45
C VAL A 50 22.20 -6.13 -33.34
N LYS A 51 22.85 -5.13 -33.97
CA LYS A 51 24.32 -4.97 -33.92
C LYS A 51 24.83 -4.82 -32.48
N ASN A 52 24.12 -4.08 -31.64
CA ASN A 52 24.52 -3.80 -30.26
C ASN A 52 23.98 -4.81 -29.24
N ASN A 53 23.25 -5.85 -29.68
CA ASN A 53 22.55 -6.82 -28.84
C ASN A 53 21.67 -6.13 -27.76
N ALA A 54 21.00 -5.04 -28.16
CA ALA A 54 20.21 -4.23 -27.25
C ALA A 54 18.77 -4.77 -27.11
N PRO A 55 18.14 -4.63 -25.92
CA PRO A 55 16.78 -5.11 -25.69
C PRO A 55 15.72 -4.35 -26.53
N GLY A 56 16.05 -3.14 -26.99
CA GLY A 56 15.14 -2.30 -27.77
C GLY A 56 14.10 -1.55 -26.94
N GLY A 57 13.34 -0.67 -27.60
CA GLY A 57 12.34 0.20 -26.97
C GLY A 57 12.86 1.60 -26.62
N LEU A 58 12.07 2.38 -25.88
CA LEU A 58 12.43 3.75 -25.49
C LEU A 58 13.63 3.73 -24.53
N MET A 59 14.66 4.56 -24.79
CA MET A 59 15.84 4.69 -23.92
C MET A 59 15.48 5.16 -22.50
N MET A 60 14.42 5.97 -22.38
CA MET A 60 13.73 6.19 -21.13
C MET A 60 12.43 5.38 -21.17
N LYS A 61 12.26 4.44 -20.23
CA LYS A 61 10.94 3.85 -19.97
C LYS A 61 9.95 5.02 -19.85
N PRO A 62 8.76 4.96 -20.49
CA PRO A 62 7.74 5.93 -20.15
C PRO A 62 7.55 5.80 -18.64
N SER A 63 7.88 6.86 -17.91
CA SER A 63 7.62 6.93 -16.50
C SER A 63 6.14 6.62 -16.34
N HIS A 64 5.80 5.47 -15.75
CA HIS A 64 4.47 5.39 -15.17
C HIS A 64 4.36 6.62 -14.25
N PRO A 65 3.35 7.49 -14.39
CA PRO A 65 3.33 8.76 -13.67
C PRO A 65 3.52 8.57 -12.16
N SER A 66 3.11 7.43 -11.60
CA SER A 66 3.32 7.03 -10.20
C SER A 66 4.71 6.48 -9.84
N GLY A 67 5.51 5.99 -10.80
CA GLY A 67 6.76 5.25 -10.53
C GLY A 67 7.87 6.04 -9.82
N HIS A 68 7.75 7.37 -9.81
CA HIS A 68 8.67 8.29 -9.12
C HIS A 68 7.98 9.05 -7.98
N GLN A 69 6.67 8.90 -7.83
CA GLN A 69 5.89 9.68 -6.89
C GLN A 69 5.88 8.98 -5.54
N LEU A 70 6.41 9.70 -4.56
CA LEU A 70 6.46 9.27 -3.17
C LEU A 70 5.14 9.55 -2.48
N VAL A 71 4.59 8.53 -1.84
CA VAL A 71 3.49 8.62 -0.87
C VAL A 71 4.05 8.32 0.51
N VAL A 72 3.80 9.22 1.46
CA VAL A 72 4.11 9.00 2.87
C VAL A 72 2.84 8.64 3.62
N ILE A 73 2.85 7.54 4.36
CA ILE A 73 1.73 7.09 5.19
C ILE A 73 2.09 7.32 6.65
N ARG A 74 1.27 8.08 7.38
CA ARG A 74 1.38 8.20 8.83
C ARG A 74 0.67 7.02 9.49
N GLY A 75 1.40 6.23 10.27
CA GLY A 75 0.97 4.96 10.82
C GLY A 75 1.33 3.78 9.91
N ALA A 76 1.68 2.65 10.52
CA ALA A 76 2.07 1.40 9.87
C ALA A 76 1.28 0.18 10.38
N GLY A 77 0.13 0.41 11.01
CA GLY A 77 -0.78 -0.66 11.47
C GLY A 77 -1.46 -1.47 10.36
N ASP A 78 -2.36 -2.38 10.75
CA ASP A 78 -3.09 -3.30 9.83
C ASP A 78 -3.79 -2.55 8.67
N ILE A 79 -4.52 -1.47 8.98
CA ILE A 79 -5.21 -0.67 7.95
C ILE A 79 -4.20 0.06 7.05
N ALA A 80 -3.19 0.69 7.65
CA ALA A 80 -2.14 1.38 6.91
C ALA A 80 -1.36 0.44 5.98
N SER A 81 -1.15 -0.81 6.41
CA SER A 81 -0.48 -1.84 5.61
C SER A 81 -1.30 -2.22 4.38
N GLY A 82 -2.64 -2.34 4.52
CA GLY A 82 -3.51 -2.55 3.36
C GLY A 82 -3.49 -1.38 2.35
N VAL A 83 -3.37 -0.14 2.85
CA VAL A 83 -3.18 1.05 2.01
C VAL A 83 -1.82 1.00 1.29
N ALA A 84 -0.75 0.70 2.04
CA ALA A 84 0.61 0.60 1.52
C ALA A 84 0.72 -0.47 0.42
N LEU A 85 0.15 -1.66 0.62
CA LEU A 85 0.11 -2.71 -0.39
C LEU A 85 -0.57 -2.25 -1.69
N ARG A 86 -1.71 -1.57 -1.59
CA ARG A 86 -2.45 -1.07 -2.76
C ARG A 86 -1.65 -0.03 -3.54
N LEU A 87 -1.02 0.91 -2.85
CA LEU A 87 -0.18 1.94 -3.46
C LEU A 87 1.09 1.33 -4.08
N TYR A 88 1.74 0.40 -3.37
CA TYR A 88 2.93 -0.30 -3.85
C TYR A 88 2.64 -1.08 -5.14
N HIS A 89 1.55 -1.87 -5.18
CA HIS A 89 1.16 -2.61 -6.37
C HIS A 89 0.68 -1.70 -7.52
N ALA A 90 0.19 -0.50 -7.23
CA ALA A 90 -0.08 0.53 -8.23
C ALA A 90 1.18 1.28 -8.71
N GLY A 91 2.36 0.91 -8.20
CA GLY A 91 3.66 1.41 -8.63
C GLY A 91 4.14 2.68 -7.94
N PHE A 92 3.50 3.12 -6.84
CA PHE A 92 3.98 4.25 -6.05
C PHE A 92 5.17 3.85 -5.17
N LYS A 93 6.08 4.80 -4.93
CA LYS A 93 7.05 4.67 -3.84
C LYS A 93 6.32 4.98 -2.54
N VAL A 94 6.46 4.11 -1.54
CA VAL A 94 5.76 4.24 -0.25
C VAL A 94 6.77 4.29 0.87
N ILE A 95 6.67 5.29 1.74
CA ILE A 95 7.36 5.36 3.03
C ILE A 95 6.29 5.43 4.12
N MET A 96 6.48 4.70 5.21
CA MET A 96 5.58 4.71 6.36
C MET A 96 6.28 5.34 7.56
N LEU A 97 5.58 6.19 8.29
CA LEU A 97 6.04 6.79 9.54
C LEU A 97 5.32 6.13 10.70
N GLU A 98 6.02 5.85 11.78
CA GLU A 98 5.46 5.18 12.94
C GLU A 98 6.07 5.72 14.24
N VAL A 99 5.44 5.42 15.37
CA VAL A 99 6.01 5.66 16.70
C VAL A 99 7.04 4.58 17.06
N GLU A 100 7.88 4.84 18.07
CA GLU A 100 8.92 3.89 18.51
C GLU A 100 8.35 2.60 19.10
N LYS A 101 7.16 2.69 19.71
CA LYS A 101 6.46 1.55 20.36
C LYS A 101 5.07 1.36 19.76
N PRO A 102 4.95 0.90 18.50
CA PRO A 102 3.66 0.73 17.85
C PRO A 102 2.78 -0.27 18.61
N THR A 103 1.50 0.04 18.74
CA THR A 103 0.53 -0.76 19.53
C THR A 103 -0.37 -1.65 18.67
N VAL A 104 0.19 -2.17 17.58
CA VAL A 104 -0.53 -3.04 16.65
C VAL A 104 -0.75 -4.41 17.29
N ILE A 105 -1.95 -4.96 17.16
CA ILE A 105 -2.25 -6.31 17.65
C ILE A 105 -2.14 -7.36 16.55
N ARG A 106 -2.39 -6.99 15.29
CA ARG A 106 -2.30 -7.93 14.16
C ARG A 106 -0.90 -7.86 13.54
N CYS A 107 0.10 -8.21 14.34
CA CYS A 107 1.52 -8.05 14.01
C CYS A 107 1.94 -8.78 12.72
N THR A 108 1.34 -9.94 12.44
CA THR A 108 1.58 -10.74 11.22
C THR A 108 1.16 -10.06 9.91
N VAL A 109 0.42 -8.95 9.98
CA VAL A 109 -0.07 -8.24 8.78
C VAL A 109 0.11 -6.72 8.90
N ALA A 110 0.96 -6.26 9.82
CA ALA A 110 1.22 -4.85 10.05
C ALA A 110 2.71 -4.55 9.81
N PHE A 111 3.01 -3.66 8.87
CA PHE A 111 4.39 -3.24 8.60
C PHE A 111 5.04 -2.53 9.78
N ALA A 112 4.27 -2.01 10.75
CA ALA A 112 4.77 -1.53 12.03
C ALA A 112 5.63 -2.55 12.78
N GLN A 113 5.47 -3.85 12.51
CA GLN A 113 6.31 -4.90 13.11
C GLN A 113 7.80 -4.74 12.74
N ALA A 114 8.10 -4.11 11.60
CA ALA A 114 9.48 -3.80 11.21
C ALA A 114 10.19 -2.87 12.22
N VAL A 115 9.46 -2.09 13.03
CA VAL A 115 10.06 -1.28 14.10
C VAL A 115 10.70 -2.15 15.19
N PHE A 116 10.15 -3.34 15.43
CA PHE A 116 10.67 -4.29 16.42
C PHE A 116 11.69 -5.26 15.80
N ASP A 117 11.36 -5.83 14.65
CA ASP A 117 12.13 -6.94 14.05
C ASP A 117 13.14 -6.48 12.98
N GLY A 118 13.15 -5.19 12.65
CA GLY A 118 13.97 -4.60 11.58
C GLY A 118 13.36 -4.76 10.17
N GLU A 119 12.56 -5.79 9.93
CA GLU A 119 11.81 -5.98 8.70
C GLU A 119 10.49 -6.73 8.93
N MET A 120 9.56 -6.61 7.98
CA MET A 120 8.29 -7.31 8.00
C MET A 120 7.80 -7.57 6.59
N THR A 121 7.37 -8.80 6.29
CA THR A 121 6.79 -9.14 4.97
C THR A 121 5.30 -9.45 5.10
N VAL A 122 4.49 -8.76 4.31
CA VAL A 122 3.04 -8.97 4.24
C VAL A 122 2.67 -9.18 2.78
N GLU A 123 2.00 -10.30 2.47
CA GLU A 123 1.52 -10.62 1.12
C GLU A 123 2.60 -10.48 0.02
N GLY A 124 3.85 -10.85 0.33
CA GLY A 124 4.99 -10.81 -0.60
C GLY A 124 5.66 -9.45 -0.76
N VAL A 125 5.19 -8.42 -0.05
CA VAL A 125 5.82 -7.10 0.00
C VAL A 125 6.56 -6.94 1.32
N THR A 126 7.82 -6.51 1.26
CA THR A 126 8.69 -6.39 2.44
C THR A 126 8.88 -4.92 2.82
N ALA A 127 8.60 -4.62 4.08
CA ALA A 127 8.92 -3.36 4.71
C ALA A 127 10.17 -3.48 5.60
N ARG A 128 10.97 -2.41 5.70
CA ARG A 128 12.23 -2.38 6.45
C ARG A 128 12.37 -1.12 7.27
N LEU A 129 12.88 -1.26 8.49
CA LEU A 129 13.21 -0.12 9.34
C LEU A 129 14.33 0.69 8.69
N ALA A 130 14.10 2.00 8.56
CA ALA A 130 15.10 2.95 8.07
C ALA A 130 15.38 4.00 9.15
N THR A 131 16.66 4.34 9.29
CA THR A 131 17.14 5.28 10.32
C THR A 131 17.35 6.69 9.79
N SER A 132 17.29 6.87 8.47
CA SER A 132 17.42 8.16 7.80
C SER A 132 16.60 8.22 6.51
N SER A 133 16.24 9.43 6.10
CA SER A 133 15.60 9.74 4.81
C SER A 133 16.38 9.16 3.62
N ALA A 134 17.70 9.31 3.62
CA ALA A 134 18.58 8.84 2.55
C ALA A 134 18.58 7.31 2.45
N GLU A 135 18.56 6.61 3.59
CA GLU A 135 18.39 5.16 3.64
C GLU A 135 17.00 4.75 3.15
N ALA A 136 15.95 5.43 3.61
CA ALA A 136 14.57 5.16 3.19
C ALA A 136 14.43 5.29 1.66
N MET A 137 14.95 6.37 1.06
CA MET A 137 14.93 6.53 -0.39
C MET A 137 15.65 5.40 -1.12
N LYS A 138 16.85 4.99 -0.67
CA LYS A 138 17.56 3.83 -1.26
C LYS A 138 16.77 2.52 -1.17
N LEU A 139 16.04 2.32 -0.08
CA LEU A 139 15.17 1.15 0.10
C LEU A 139 13.98 1.17 -0.87
N THR A 140 13.37 2.33 -1.11
CA THR A 140 12.29 2.45 -2.12
C THR A 140 12.77 2.08 -3.52
N GLU A 141 13.98 2.49 -3.93
CA GLU A 141 14.55 2.14 -5.24
C GLU A 141 14.79 0.63 -5.40
N ARG A 142 14.93 -0.09 -4.28
CA ARG A 142 15.12 -1.54 -4.24
C ARG A 142 13.81 -2.32 -4.15
N GLY A 143 12.67 -1.64 -4.16
CA GLY A 143 11.35 -2.28 -4.04
C GLY A 143 10.96 -2.65 -2.61
N PHE A 144 11.55 -2.02 -1.60
CA PHE A 144 11.12 -2.16 -0.21
C PHE A 144 10.26 -0.98 0.23
N ILE A 145 9.40 -1.19 1.23
CA ILE A 145 8.67 -0.11 1.91
C ILE A 145 9.45 0.30 3.17
N PRO A 146 10.06 1.49 3.23
CA PRO A 146 10.72 1.92 4.46
C PRO A 146 9.69 2.24 5.54
N VAL A 147 9.98 1.85 6.77
CA VAL A 147 9.28 2.27 7.98
C VAL A 147 10.25 3.12 8.79
N MET A 148 9.85 4.31 9.19
CA MET A 148 10.69 5.24 9.94
C MET A 148 10.01 5.62 11.26
N VAL A 149 10.79 5.72 12.33
CA VAL A 149 10.29 6.21 13.62
C VAL A 149 10.26 7.74 13.59
N ASP A 150 9.08 8.31 13.33
CA ASP A 150 8.85 9.76 13.24
C ASP A 150 7.41 10.10 13.69
N PRO A 151 7.13 10.05 15.01
CA PRO A 151 5.78 10.25 15.54
C PRO A 151 5.21 11.65 15.24
N ALA A 152 6.09 12.64 15.07
CA ALA A 152 5.72 14.03 14.82
C ALA A 152 5.55 14.35 13.32
N CYS A 153 5.84 13.40 12.43
CA CYS A 153 5.83 13.61 10.98
C CYS A 153 6.79 14.73 10.54
N SER A 154 7.92 14.86 11.23
CA SER A 154 8.93 15.91 11.04
C SER A 154 9.74 15.76 9.75
N LEU A 155 9.78 14.57 9.16
CA LEU A 155 10.60 14.27 7.98
C LEU A 155 9.94 14.67 6.65
N LEU A 156 8.72 15.21 6.65
CA LEU A 156 8.01 15.54 5.42
C LEU A 156 8.72 16.58 4.55
N ASP A 157 9.33 17.60 5.17
CA ASP A 157 10.03 18.66 4.44
C ASP A 157 11.25 18.13 3.67
N GLU A 158 11.86 17.07 4.19
CA GLU A 158 12.98 16.38 3.55
C GLU A 158 12.50 15.39 2.48
N LEU A 159 11.47 14.59 2.79
CA LEU A 159 10.93 13.57 1.91
C LEU A 159 10.18 14.15 0.71
N LYS A 160 9.55 15.33 0.86
CA LYS A 160 8.77 16.04 -0.15
C LYS A 160 7.80 15.13 -0.92
N PRO A 161 6.91 14.40 -0.23
CA PRO A 161 6.00 13.48 -0.89
C PRO A 161 4.99 14.23 -1.75
N LEU A 162 4.50 13.57 -2.80
CA LEU A 162 3.33 14.03 -3.53
C LEU A 162 2.08 13.95 -2.66
N CYS A 163 1.99 12.88 -1.87
CA CYS A 163 0.82 12.58 -1.07
C CYS A 163 1.20 12.16 0.35
N VAL A 164 0.44 12.67 1.32
CA VAL A 164 0.45 12.20 2.71
C VAL A 164 -0.89 11.54 2.99
N VAL A 165 -0.85 10.32 3.53
CA VAL A 165 -2.04 9.60 4.00
C VAL A 165 -1.97 9.48 5.53
N ASP A 166 -2.93 10.09 6.24
CA ASP A 166 -3.09 9.84 7.68
C ASP A 166 -3.84 8.53 7.90
N ALA A 167 -3.09 7.49 8.25
CA ALA A 167 -3.57 6.16 8.58
C ALA A 167 -3.34 5.79 10.05
N ILE A 168 -3.24 6.77 10.94
CA ILE A 168 -3.08 6.56 12.39
C ILE A 168 -4.39 6.00 12.99
N LEU A 169 -5.54 6.38 12.40
CA LEU A 169 -6.89 5.97 12.85
C LEU A 169 -7.21 6.39 14.29
N ALA A 170 -6.65 7.50 14.77
CA ALA A 170 -6.85 8.02 16.12
C ALA A 170 -8.29 8.48 16.44
N LYS A 171 -9.17 8.56 15.43
CA LYS A 171 -10.56 9.06 15.53
C LYS A 171 -10.68 10.54 15.92
N GLN A 172 -9.54 11.23 15.92
CA GLN A 172 -9.39 12.67 16.13
C GLN A 172 -8.17 13.14 15.33
N ASN A 173 -8.15 14.41 14.95
CA ASN A 173 -7.02 14.98 14.24
C ASN A 173 -5.82 15.19 15.19
N LEU A 174 -4.71 14.48 14.94
CA LEU A 174 -3.45 14.59 15.69
C LEU A 174 -2.40 15.42 14.93
N GLY A 175 -2.84 16.52 14.31
CA GLY A 175 -1.96 17.46 13.61
C GLY A 175 -1.85 17.24 12.10
N THR A 176 -2.76 16.48 11.49
CA THR A 176 -2.93 16.45 10.04
C THR A 176 -3.51 17.75 9.53
N ARG A 177 -2.91 18.27 8.45
CA ARG A 177 -3.30 19.52 7.80
C ARG A 177 -3.31 19.33 6.30
N ALA A 178 -4.13 20.10 5.59
CA ALA A 178 -4.26 19.97 4.14
C ALA A 178 -2.93 20.24 3.41
N ASP A 179 -2.09 21.10 3.98
CA ASP A 179 -0.83 21.59 3.43
C ASP A 179 0.40 20.69 3.69
N MET A 180 0.23 19.48 4.24
CA MET A 180 1.34 18.55 4.49
C MET A 180 2.01 18.02 3.20
N ALA A 181 1.27 18.02 2.09
CA ALA A 181 1.71 17.65 0.76
C ALA A 181 0.73 18.22 -0.28
N PRO A 182 1.06 18.22 -1.58
CA PRO A 182 0.10 18.57 -2.63
C PRO A 182 -1.22 17.78 -2.53
N VAL A 183 -1.17 16.54 -2.04
CA VAL A 183 -2.35 15.72 -1.75
C VAL A 183 -2.29 15.13 -0.34
N THR A 184 -2.99 15.73 0.61
CA THR A 184 -3.28 15.12 1.92
C THR A 184 -4.61 14.36 1.93
N ILE A 185 -4.60 13.08 2.34
CA ILE A 185 -5.77 12.19 2.50
C ILE A 185 -5.82 11.69 3.94
N ALA A 186 -7.00 11.58 4.55
CA ALA A 186 -7.15 11.06 5.91
C ALA A 186 -8.13 9.88 6.00
N LEU A 187 -7.89 8.94 6.93
CA LEU A 187 -8.70 7.73 7.07
C LEU A 187 -9.66 7.79 8.26
N GLY A 188 -10.96 7.81 7.95
CA GLY A 188 -12.04 7.66 8.92
C GLY A 188 -12.41 8.95 9.66
N PRO A 189 -13.16 8.85 10.78
CA PRO A 189 -13.65 10.01 11.50
C PRO A 189 -12.51 10.77 12.21
N GLY A 190 -12.80 12.01 12.58
CA GLY A 190 -11.86 12.93 13.21
C GLY A 190 -11.24 13.95 12.25
N PHE A 191 -11.61 13.89 10.96
CA PHE A 191 -11.13 14.78 9.91
C PHE A 191 -12.30 15.29 9.06
N THR A 192 -12.14 16.50 8.51
CA THR A 192 -13.07 17.14 7.59
C THR A 192 -12.38 17.38 6.25
N ALA A 193 -12.85 16.74 5.18
CA ALA A 193 -12.41 17.01 3.81
C ALA A 193 -12.77 18.45 3.40
N GLY A 194 -11.83 19.14 2.75
CA GLY A 194 -11.91 20.56 2.43
C GLY A 194 -11.40 21.50 3.54
N LYS A 195 -11.04 20.95 4.72
CA LYS A 195 -10.45 21.72 5.83
C LYS A 195 -9.14 21.10 6.32
N ASP A 196 -9.21 19.87 6.82
CA ASP A 196 -8.05 19.18 7.40
C ASP A 196 -7.24 18.42 6.33
N CYS A 197 -7.87 18.06 5.22
CA CYS A 197 -7.31 17.26 4.13
C CYS A 197 -8.14 17.46 2.85
N HIS A 198 -7.65 16.97 1.71
CA HIS A 198 -8.35 17.05 0.43
C HIS A 198 -9.42 15.96 0.27
N ALA A 199 -9.24 14.82 0.91
CA ALA A 199 -10.21 13.74 0.92
C ALA A 199 -10.16 12.95 2.23
N VAL A 200 -11.32 12.49 2.67
CA VAL A 200 -11.49 11.54 3.76
C VAL A 200 -11.96 10.21 3.17
N ILE A 201 -11.41 9.09 3.64
CA ILE A 201 -11.87 7.75 3.24
C ILE A 201 -12.76 7.18 4.35
N GLU A 202 -13.94 6.69 3.97
CA GLU A 202 -14.85 6.01 4.90
C GLU A 202 -14.23 4.69 5.40
N THR A 203 -14.22 4.50 6.72
CA THR A 203 -13.62 3.33 7.38
C THR A 203 -14.63 2.50 8.17
N ASN A 204 -15.89 2.94 8.30
CA ASN A 204 -16.94 2.17 8.92
C ASN A 204 -17.34 1.00 8.00
N ARG A 205 -17.63 -0.15 8.59
CA ARG A 205 -18.07 -1.32 7.81
C ARG A 205 -19.51 -1.10 7.38
N GLY A 206 -19.80 -1.36 6.11
CA GLY A 206 -21.12 -1.18 5.52
C GLY A 206 -21.02 -0.90 4.03
N HIS A 207 -22.11 -0.42 3.44
CA HIS A 207 -22.20 -0.11 2.01
C HIS A 207 -21.19 0.93 1.53
N TRP A 208 -20.73 1.82 2.42
CA TRP A 208 -19.87 2.95 2.09
C TRP A 208 -18.40 2.71 2.41
N LEU A 209 -18.02 1.51 2.86
CA LEU A 209 -16.64 1.22 3.23
C LEU A 209 -15.68 1.48 2.07
N GLY A 210 -14.69 2.35 2.28
CA GLY A 210 -13.71 2.75 1.26
C GLY A 210 -14.18 3.90 0.35
N GLN A 211 -15.39 4.44 0.55
CA GLN A 211 -15.86 5.60 -0.20
C GLN A 211 -14.96 6.82 0.01
N VAL A 212 -14.68 7.55 -1.07
CA VAL A 212 -13.97 8.82 -1.04
C VAL A 212 -14.94 9.97 -0.77
N ILE A 213 -14.63 10.77 0.25
CA ILE A 213 -15.40 11.94 0.67
C ILE A 213 -14.54 13.18 0.39
N TYR A 214 -14.92 13.97 -0.60
CA TYR A 214 -14.20 15.21 -0.99
C TYR A 214 -14.67 16.45 -0.22
N SER A 215 -15.81 16.36 0.48
CA SER A 215 -16.34 17.43 1.33
C SER A 215 -17.12 16.81 2.50
N GLY A 216 -16.79 17.23 3.72
CA GLY A 216 -17.40 16.70 4.95
C GLY A 216 -16.57 15.62 5.63
N CYS A 217 -17.21 14.80 6.47
CA CYS A 217 -16.56 13.85 7.38
C CYS A 217 -17.04 12.41 7.11
N ALA A 218 -16.21 11.42 7.47
CA ALA A 218 -16.65 10.03 7.57
C ALA A 218 -17.61 9.81 8.74
N GLN A 219 -18.29 8.67 8.74
CA GLN A 219 -19.18 8.26 9.83
C GLN A 219 -18.43 8.18 11.18
N GLU A 220 -19.14 8.55 12.24
CA GLU A 220 -18.61 8.52 13.61
C GLU A 220 -18.19 7.11 14.03
N ASN A 221 -17.22 7.06 14.95
CA ASN A 221 -16.76 5.80 15.49
C ASN A 221 -17.84 5.16 16.37
N THR A 222 -18.40 4.05 15.92
CA THR A 222 -19.43 3.31 16.67
C THR A 222 -18.91 2.66 17.95
N GLY A 223 -17.58 2.47 18.08
CA GLY A 223 -16.95 1.75 19.18
C GLY A 223 -17.19 0.24 19.17
N VAL A 224 -18.03 -0.27 18.26
CA VAL A 224 -18.42 -1.67 18.15
C VAL A 224 -17.55 -2.37 17.09
N PRO A 225 -16.79 -3.43 17.44
CA PRO A 225 -16.05 -4.20 16.46
C PRO A 225 -16.98 -4.93 15.47
N GLY A 226 -16.49 -5.19 14.26
CA GLY A 226 -17.24 -5.96 13.26
C GLY A 226 -17.65 -7.35 13.77
N ASN A 227 -18.85 -7.78 13.38
CA ASN A 227 -19.44 -9.06 13.76
C ASN A 227 -18.76 -10.22 13.02
N ILE A 228 -18.34 -11.24 13.77
CA ILE A 228 -17.88 -12.52 13.25
C ILE A 228 -18.63 -13.63 14.02
N MET A 229 -19.41 -14.44 13.30
CA MET A 229 -20.22 -15.53 13.89
C MET A 229 -21.12 -15.10 15.07
N GLY A 230 -21.68 -13.89 15.04
CA GLY A 230 -22.53 -13.35 16.11
C GLY A 230 -21.76 -12.65 17.23
N HIS A 231 -20.43 -12.62 17.18
CA HIS A 231 -19.59 -11.99 18.20
C HIS A 231 -18.99 -10.66 17.72
N THR A 232 -19.19 -9.59 18.50
CA THR A 232 -18.64 -8.25 18.24
C THR A 232 -17.62 -7.82 19.30
N THR A 233 -18.06 -7.53 20.52
CA THR A 233 -17.18 -7.05 21.60
C THR A 233 -16.40 -8.18 22.26
N ARG A 234 -17.02 -9.35 22.43
CA ARG A 234 -16.39 -10.53 23.08
C ARG A 234 -15.11 -11.01 22.40
N ARG A 235 -14.97 -10.80 21.09
CA ARG A 235 -13.74 -11.17 20.36
C ARG A 235 -12.56 -10.24 20.65
N VAL A 236 -12.79 -9.03 21.16
CA VAL A 236 -11.74 -8.05 21.42
C VAL A 236 -11.32 -8.10 22.88
N ILE A 237 -10.04 -8.35 23.11
CA ILE A 237 -9.46 -8.46 24.43
C ILE A 237 -8.94 -7.07 24.84
N ARG A 238 -9.26 -6.68 26.08
CA ARG A 238 -8.83 -5.40 26.67
C ARG A 238 -8.08 -5.64 27.97
N ALA A 239 -7.07 -4.81 28.22
CA ALA A 239 -6.31 -4.83 29.46
C ALA A 239 -7.23 -4.52 30.66
N PRO A 240 -7.19 -5.31 31.74
CA PRO A 240 -8.01 -5.06 32.93
C PRO A 240 -7.49 -3.87 33.76
N ALA A 241 -6.18 -3.64 33.73
CA ALA A 241 -5.48 -2.60 34.47
C ALA A 241 -4.26 -2.11 33.69
N ALA A 242 -3.58 -1.10 34.22
CA ALA A 242 -2.29 -0.71 33.68
C ALA A 242 -1.22 -1.77 33.99
N GLY A 243 -0.31 -2.01 33.06
CA GLY A 243 0.76 -2.99 33.22
C GLY A 243 1.56 -3.23 31.95
N ILE A 244 2.52 -4.14 32.05
CA ILE A 244 3.38 -4.55 30.92
C ILE A 244 2.81 -5.82 30.29
N MET A 245 2.72 -5.83 28.96
CA MET A 245 2.29 -6.96 28.17
C MET A 245 3.31 -8.10 28.19
N ARG A 246 2.84 -9.33 28.43
CA ARG A 246 3.59 -10.57 28.22
C ARG A 246 2.67 -11.64 27.66
N SER A 247 3.01 -12.22 26.52
CA SER A 247 2.21 -13.21 25.81
C SER A 247 2.51 -14.63 26.30
N ASN A 248 1.48 -15.46 26.40
CA ASN A 248 1.61 -16.90 26.68
C ASN A 248 1.34 -17.78 25.46
N VAL A 249 0.77 -17.20 24.41
CA VAL A 249 0.40 -17.85 23.15
C VAL A 249 0.89 -17.00 21.98
N LYS A 250 0.88 -17.56 20.78
CA LYS A 250 1.28 -16.90 19.54
C LYS A 250 0.07 -16.62 18.66
N LEU A 251 0.26 -15.71 17.70
CA LEU A 251 -0.71 -15.52 16.62
C LEU A 251 -0.84 -16.82 15.82
N GLY A 252 -2.09 -17.22 15.58
CA GLY A 252 -2.43 -18.49 14.92
C GLY A 252 -2.72 -19.65 15.88
N ASP A 253 -2.40 -19.53 17.17
CA ASP A 253 -2.73 -20.58 18.14
C ASP A 253 -4.25 -20.69 18.34
N LEU A 254 -4.73 -21.92 18.50
CA LEU A 254 -6.10 -22.21 18.89
C LEU A 254 -6.22 -22.28 20.41
N VAL A 255 -7.19 -21.56 20.96
CA VAL A 255 -7.41 -21.48 22.41
C VAL A 255 -8.87 -21.78 22.73
N LYS A 256 -9.11 -22.32 23.93
CA LYS A 256 -10.45 -22.52 24.49
C LYS A 256 -10.81 -21.37 25.41
N GLU A 257 -12.11 -21.08 25.51
CA GLU A 257 -12.61 -20.11 26.49
C GLU A 257 -12.09 -20.43 27.90
N GLY A 258 -11.48 -19.44 28.56
CA GLY A 258 -10.88 -19.58 29.88
C GLY A 258 -9.37 -19.85 29.90
N ASP A 259 -8.75 -20.24 28.77
CA ASP A 259 -7.29 -20.44 28.67
C ASP A 259 -6.54 -19.14 28.95
N VAL A 260 -5.40 -19.20 29.65
CA VAL A 260 -4.55 -18.03 29.91
C VAL A 260 -3.70 -17.75 28.67
N ILE A 261 -3.96 -16.61 28.02
CA ILE A 261 -3.34 -16.23 26.73
C ILE A 261 -2.26 -15.16 26.88
N ALA A 262 -2.30 -14.36 27.93
CA ALA A 262 -1.33 -13.30 28.18
C ALA A 262 -1.38 -12.84 29.65
N TRP A 263 -0.49 -11.92 30.00
CA TRP A 263 -0.43 -11.24 31.28
C TRP A 263 -0.29 -9.73 31.05
N ILE A 264 -0.94 -8.95 31.92
CA ILE A 264 -0.72 -7.51 32.04
C ILE A 264 -0.23 -7.23 33.46
N GLY A 265 1.09 -7.06 33.62
CA GLY A 265 1.72 -7.13 34.93
C GLY A 265 1.42 -8.48 35.61
N GLU A 266 0.82 -8.45 36.79
CA GLU A 266 0.44 -9.66 37.54
C GLU A 266 -0.96 -10.20 37.18
N HIS A 267 -1.70 -9.55 36.27
CA HIS A 267 -3.06 -9.96 35.92
C HIS A 267 -3.07 -10.96 34.76
N GLU A 268 -3.68 -12.12 34.98
CA GLU A 268 -3.98 -13.10 33.93
C GLU A 268 -5.00 -12.55 32.92
N ILE A 269 -4.72 -12.75 31.65
CA ILE A 269 -5.65 -12.50 30.55
C ILE A 269 -6.14 -13.84 30.04
N LYS A 270 -7.44 -14.10 30.22
CA LYS A 270 -8.10 -15.32 29.77
C LYS A 270 -8.76 -15.11 28.41
N ALA A 271 -8.79 -16.17 27.60
CA ALA A 271 -9.50 -16.18 26.33
C ALA A 271 -11.01 -15.98 26.57
N PRO A 272 -11.64 -14.90 26.05
CA PRO A 272 -13.06 -14.62 26.27
C PRO A 272 -14.02 -15.52 25.47
N LEU A 273 -13.48 -16.30 24.54
CA LEU A 273 -14.19 -17.28 23.71
C LEU A 273 -13.19 -18.26 23.09
N THR A 274 -13.68 -19.44 22.68
CA THR A 274 -12.91 -20.43 21.92
C THR A 274 -12.69 -19.95 20.48
N GLY A 275 -11.46 -20.06 19.97
CA GLY A 275 -11.12 -19.65 18.60
C GLY A 275 -9.62 -19.53 18.36
N MET A 276 -9.25 -18.85 17.27
CA MET A 276 -7.86 -18.57 16.93
C MET A 276 -7.43 -17.20 17.45
N VAL A 277 -6.26 -17.10 18.06
CA VAL A 277 -5.64 -15.82 18.41
C VAL A 277 -5.18 -15.14 17.13
N ARG A 278 -5.94 -14.13 16.69
CA ARG A 278 -5.72 -13.41 15.42
C ARG A 278 -4.88 -12.15 15.63
N GLY A 279 -4.94 -11.58 16.82
CA GLY A 279 -4.15 -10.43 17.21
C GLY A 279 -3.78 -10.49 18.69
N LEU A 280 -2.58 -10.04 18.99
CA LEU A 280 -1.99 -9.95 20.32
C LEU A 280 -0.89 -8.88 20.27
N LEU A 281 -0.87 -8.01 21.27
CA LEU A 281 0.10 -6.93 21.38
C LEU A 281 1.50 -7.49 21.64
N ASN A 282 2.53 -6.83 21.12
CA ASN A 282 3.92 -7.21 21.39
C ASN A 282 4.27 -7.12 22.88
N ASP A 283 5.14 -8.04 23.31
CA ASP A 283 5.64 -8.10 24.68
C ASP A 283 6.44 -6.84 25.06
N GLY A 284 6.44 -6.50 26.34
CA GLY A 284 7.17 -5.34 26.87
C GLY A 284 6.45 -4.00 26.68
N LEU A 285 5.33 -3.96 25.95
CA LEU A 285 4.54 -2.74 25.80
C LEU A 285 3.75 -2.41 27.07
N ALA A 286 3.84 -1.16 27.49
CA ALA A 286 3.05 -0.63 28.59
C ALA A 286 1.65 -0.22 28.10
N VAL A 287 0.62 -0.68 28.81
CA VAL A 287 -0.78 -0.37 28.49
C VAL A 287 -1.51 0.17 29.71
N VAL A 288 -2.66 0.81 29.47
CA VAL A 288 -3.60 1.27 30.50
C VAL A 288 -4.84 0.39 30.53
N GLY A 289 -5.62 0.45 31.61
CA GLY A 289 -6.91 -0.24 31.70
C GLY A 289 -7.85 0.11 30.53
N GLY A 290 -8.51 -0.91 29.98
CA GLY A 290 -9.40 -0.79 28.81
C GLY A 290 -8.67 -0.76 27.46
N PHE A 291 -7.35 -0.67 27.43
CA PHE A 291 -6.58 -0.65 26.18
C PHE A 291 -6.74 -1.96 25.41
N LYS A 292 -6.80 -1.89 24.08
CA LYS A 292 -6.98 -3.10 23.24
C LYS A 292 -5.66 -3.86 23.15
N ILE A 293 -5.65 -5.12 23.57
CA ILE A 293 -4.42 -5.94 23.62
C ILE A 293 -4.45 -7.16 22.71
N GLY A 294 -5.62 -7.54 22.18
CA GLY A 294 -5.71 -8.68 21.27
C GLY A 294 -7.10 -8.89 20.68
N ASP A 295 -7.23 -9.86 19.80
CA ASP A 295 -8.51 -10.40 19.35
C ASP A 295 -8.46 -11.89 19.00
N ILE A 296 -9.55 -12.59 19.31
CA ILE A 296 -9.76 -14.01 18.97
C ILE A 296 -10.83 -14.11 17.89
N ASP A 297 -10.55 -14.87 16.85
CA ASP A 297 -11.50 -15.15 15.78
C ASP A 297 -12.24 -16.47 16.08
N PRO A 298 -13.57 -16.44 16.31
CA PRO A 298 -14.35 -17.63 16.69
C PRO A 298 -14.42 -18.69 15.59
N ARG A 299 -14.00 -18.36 14.35
CA ARG A 299 -13.92 -19.31 13.24
C ARG A 299 -12.81 -20.36 13.40
N GLY A 300 -11.94 -20.23 14.40
CA GLY A 300 -10.91 -21.21 14.73
C GLY A 300 -9.96 -21.45 13.55
N GLU A 301 -9.76 -22.71 13.17
CA GLU A 301 -8.84 -23.14 12.11
C GLU A 301 -9.06 -22.46 10.75
N THR A 302 -10.28 -21.99 10.49
CA THR A 302 -10.63 -21.32 9.22
C THR A 302 -10.40 -19.81 9.24
N ALA A 303 -9.94 -19.26 10.37
CA ALA A 303 -9.62 -17.84 10.49
C ALA A 303 -8.29 -17.52 9.81
N ASP A 304 -8.25 -16.35 9.15
CA ASP A 304 -7.02 -15.84 8.55
C ASP A 304 -6.39 -14.76 9.44
N PHE A 305 -5.16 -15.02 9.87
CA PHE A 305 -4.31 -14.09 10.61
C PHE A 305 -3.10 -13.60 9.80
N THR A 306 -2.93 -14.07 8.56
CA THR A 306 -1.75 -13.87 7.71
C THR A 306 -1.99 -12.92 6.53
N SER A 307 -3.25 -12.61 6.22
CA SER A 307 -3.61 -11.64 5.17
C SER A 307 -4.16 -10.33 5.74
N VAL A 308 -3.97 -9.24 4.98
CA VAL A 308 -4.67 -7.99 5.28
C VAL A 308 -6.18 -8.19 5.16
N SER A 309 -6.94 -7.44 5.96
CA SER A 309 -8.39 -7.60 5.97
C SER A 309 -9.06 -7.08 4.70
N ASP A 310 -10.25 -7.60 4.41
CA ASP A 310 -11.20 -7.02 3.44
C ASP A 310 -11.36 -5.49 3.60
N LYS A 311 -11.45 -5.04 4.85
CA LYS A 311 -11.55 -3.64 5.23
C LYS A 311 -10.31 -2.84 4.86
N ALA A 312 -9.12 -3.36 5.17
CA ALA A 312 -7.87 -2.71 4.81
C ALA A 312 -7.73 -2.60 3.28
N ARG A 313 -8.13 -3.64 2.53
CA ARG A 313 -8.14 -3.63 1.05
C ARG A 313 -9.11 -2.60 0.47
N ALA A 314 -10.34 -2.52 1.00
CA ALA A 314 -11.34 -1.55 0.55
C ALA A 314 -10.88 -0.10 0.82
N ILE A 315 -10.35 0.17 2.01
CA ILE A 315 -9.81 1.49 2.37
C ILE A 315 -8.61 1.85 1.47
N GLY A 316 -7.69 0.91 1.24
CA GLY A 316 -6.58 1.11 0.31
C GLY A 316 -7.02 1.38 -1.13
N GLY A 317 -8.12 0.77 -1.58
CA GLY A 317 -8.77 1.10 -2.86
C GLY A 317 -9.26 2.54 -2.91
N GLY A 318 -9.97 2.98 -1.86
CA GLY A 318 -10.44 4.37 -1.75
C GLY A 318 -9.30 5.40 -1.73
N VAL A 319 -8.19 5.10 -1.03
CA VAL A 319 -6.99 5.95 -1.05
C VAL A 319 -6.42 6.07 -2.45
N LEU A 320 -6.26 4.95 -3.16
CA LEU A 320 -5.75 4.94 -4.53
C LEU A 320 -6.66 5.72 -5.48
N GLU A 321 -7.98 5.54 -5.37
CA GLU A 321 -8.97 6.30 -6.14
C GLU A 321 -8.83 7.81 -5.90
N ALA A 322 -8.83 8.22 -4.62
CA ALA A 322 -8.74 9.62 -4.23
C ALA A 322 -7.44 10.26 -4.73
N LEU A 323 -6.31 9.57 -4.57
CA LEU A 323 -5.00 10.03 -5.04
C LEU A 323 -5.00 10.24 -6.57
N MET A 324 -5.44 9.23 -7.32
CA MET A 324 -5.48 9.31 -8.78
C MET A 324 -6.39 10.43 -9.29
N MET A 325 -7.53 10.64 -8.63
CA MET A 325 -8.45 11.74 -8.94
C MET A 325 -7.77 13.10 -8.69
N LEU A 326 -7.26 13.33 -7.48
CA LEU A 326 -6.67 14.61 -7.08
C LEU A 326 -5.44 14.97 -7.92
N MET A 327 -4.63 13.96 -8.29
CA MET A 327 -3.54 14.13 -9.26
C MET A 327 -4.06 14.61 -10.62
N HIS A 328 -5.16 14.06 -11.11
CA HIS A 328 -5.74 14.45 -12.40
C HIS A 328 -6.32 15.88 -12.37
N GLN A 329 -6.96 16.27 -11.27
CA GLN A 329 -7.45 17.65 -11.08
C GLN A 329 -6.30 18.66 -11.06
N GLY A 330 -5.20 18.36 -10.36
CA GLY A 330 -4.02 19.22 -10.34
C GLY A 330 -3.47 19.49 -11.74
N VAL A 331 -3.39 18.45 -12.59
CA VAL A 331 -2.94 18.59 -13.99
C VAL A 331 -3.87 19.47 -14.81
N LYS A 332 -5.19 19.39 -14.61
CA LYS A 332 -6.16 20.25 -15.30
C LYS A 332 -6.03 21.71 -14.88
N ALA A 333 -5.96 21.99 -13.58
CA ALA A 333 -5.82 23.34 -13.06
C ALA A 333 -4.52 24.02 -13.57
N THR A 334 -3.39 23.30 -13.61
CA THR A 334 -2.14 23.84 -14.16
C THR A 334 -2.24 24.15 -15.64
N LYS A 335 -2.93 23.32 -16.43
CA LYS A 335 -3.15 23.59 -17.87
C LYS A 335 -4.02 24.82 -18.10
N GLU A 336 -5.11 24.97 -17.35
CA GLU A 336 -5.99 26.14 -17.45
C GLU A 336 -5.26 27.44 -17.10
N VAL A 337 -4.40 27.44 -16.08
CA VAL A 337 -3.58 28.61 -15.73
C VAL A 337 -2.56 28.95 -16.83
N LEU A 338 -1.98 27.95 -17.48
CA LEU A 338 -1.02 28.13 -18.58
C LEU A 338 -1.68 28.58 -19.91
N GLU A 339 -2.94 28.25 -20.14
CA GLU A 339 -3.69 28.70 -21.32
C GLU A 339 -4.22 30.14 -21.18
N VAL A 340 -4.36 30.63 -19.96
CA VAL A 340 -4.87 31.98 -19.65
C VAL A 340 -3.74 33.03 -19.51
N ALA A 341 -2.48 32.59 -19.31
CA ALA A 341 -1.29 33.44 -19.20
C ALA A 341 -0.61 33.71 -20.55
#